data_AF-A0A815YAY4-F1
#
_entry.id   AF-A0A815YAY4-F1
#
_cell.length_a   1.000
_cell.length_b   1.000
_cell.length_c   1.000
_cell.angle_alpha   90.00
_cell.angle_beta   90.00
_cell.angle_gamma   90.00
#
_symmetry.space_group_name_H-M   'P 1'
#
loop_
_entity.id
_entity.type
_entity.pdbx_description
1 polymer ?
#
loop_
_entity_poly.entity_id
_entity_poly.type
_entity_poly.pdbx_seq_one_letter_code
_entity_poly.pdbx_strand_id
1 'polypeptide(L)'
;MTVTGHVGSSHSFFASFEHYIYETCKCKSRALCHCCNTNLCAGHLKVHVDLINSRMNPHADEINILDNQLSLLNVDDVIGKCRQKLDKWHHECHATVDRFYEGKCQELQERSVEKRDINQFEENGIVVDADPLIINQNLVYIEQWTSNELDLSTLSSPYRTIACSQDSWTATISNNHFLLIDQCPNLCLYDKQSTLLKEYPWEYDSIPDMCWSSTLNSFIIITNKNGVFLMNENLTSLECIQTIEKKRWLSCTCSDSTLFLTTNESGSNIFQFNLLLSFHFMKQWKSPQSCNSDEVINNIACNNETFALIIENETNNKKRIELQSLSIFDPLWSNIFNAAYNFAPWNYRVCVLKYNEWLVIDYGNSRLFHVSKDGQVKSKCSYKPRVNNAVLFGTNILVIKTVDNVTFYRI
;
A
#
# COMPACT_ATOMS: atom_id res chain seq x y z
N MET A 1 32.85 13.54 32.38
CA MET A 1 33.92 13.65 31.37
C MET A 1 33.28 13.49 30.01
N THR A 2 33.05 14.62 29.37
CA THR A 2 32.24 14.77 28.17
C THR A 2 33.17 14.76 26.96
N VAL A 3 32.98 13.82 26.03
CA VAL A 3 33.67 13.78 24.75
C VAL A 3 32.75 14.41 23.71
N THR A 4 33.11 15.60 23.24
CA THR A 4 32.46 16.28 22.12
C THR A 4 33.11 15.84 20.81
N GLY A 5 32.37 15.10 19.98
CA GLY A 5 32.78 14.76 18.62
C GLY A 5 32.52 15.93 17.67
N HIS A 6 33.56 16.34 16.95
CA HIS A 6 33.46 17.22 15.78
C HIS A 6 33.44 16.35 14.51
N VAL A 7 32.36 16.47 13.75
CA VAL A 7 32.20 15.90 12.42
C VAL A 7 32.88 16.85 11.44
N GLY A 8 33.99 16.42 10.84
CA GLY A 8 34.72 17.15 9.82
C GLY A 8 34.00 17.10 8.48
N SER A 9 33.76 18.28 7.91
CA SER A 9 33.19 18.53 6.58
C SER A 9 34.04 17.90 5.46
N SER A 10 33.39 17.15 4.58
CA SER A 10 33.92 16.68 3.30
C SER A 10 34.08 17.86 2.34
N HIS A 11 35.26 18.46 2.28
CA HIS A 11 35.63 19.40 1.24
C HIS A 11 36.01 18.65 -0.04
N SER A 12 35.29 18.95 -1.13
CA SER A 12 35.64 18.57 -2.50
C SER A 12 36.98 19.22 -2.90
N PHE A 13 38.06 18.43 -2.95
CA PHE A 13 39.34 18.86 -3.49
C PHE A 13 39.38 18.63 -5.02
N PHE A 14 38.85 19.58 -5.79
CA PHE A 14 39.29 19.77 -7.16
C PHE A 14 40.46 20.75 -7.14
N ALA A 15 41.68 20.22 -6.99
CA ALA A 15 42.88 21.02 -7.18
C ALA A 15 43.07 21.26 -8.69
N SER A 16 42.91 22.51 -9.10
CA SER A 16 43.35 23.04 -10.39
C SER A 16 44.83 22.69 -10.61
N PHE A 17 45.16 22.15 -11.79
CA PHE A 17 46.54 21.95 -12.23
C PHE A 17 47.23 23.32 -12.37
N GLU A 18 47.91 23.78 -11.31
CA GLU A 18 48.83 24.91 -11.44
C GLU A 18 50.00 24.48 -12.35
N HIS A 19 50.13 25.21 -13.46
CA HIS A 19 51.15 25.02 -14.48
C HIS A 19 52.55 25.26 -13.88
N TYR A 20 53.22 24.20 -13.45
CA TYR A 20 54.64 24.27 -13.08
C TYR A 20 55.48 24.33 -14.37
N ILE A 21 55.65 25.53 -14.93
CA ILE A 21 56.44 25.75 -16.15
C ILE A 21 57.93 25.68 -15.80
N TYR A 22 58.56 24.55 -16.10
CA TYR A 22 60.03 24.41 -16.08
C TYR A 22 60.61 25.00 -17.38
N GLU A 23 60.86 26.31 -17.39
CA GLU A 23 61.23 27.03 -18.62
C GLU A 23 62.67 26.76 -19.12
N THR A 24 63.52 26.09 -18.34
CA THR A 24 64.98 26.07 -18.60
C THR A 24 65.61 24.70 -18.88
N CYS A 25 64.83 23.69 -19.31
CA CYS A 25 65.44 22.43 -19.74
C CYS A 25 66.14 22.58 -21.11
N LYS A 26 67.47 22.39 -21.15
CA LYS A 26 68.29 22.46 -22.38
C LYS A 26 68.10 21.26 -23.32
N CYS A 27 67.57 20.14 -22.82
CA CYS A 27 67.35 18.91 -23.59
C CYS A 27 65.84 18.65 -23.76
N LYS A 28 65.19 19.45 -24.61
CA LYS A 28 63.75 19.28 -24.91
C LYS A 28 63.58 18.16 -25.92
N SER A 29 62.84 17.11 -25.57
CA SER A 29 62.34 16.14 -26.56
C SER A 29 61.31 16.83 -27.47
N ARG A 30 61.13 16.32 -28.69
CA ARG A 30 60.01 16.70 -29.57
C ARG A 30 58.69 16.04 -29.14
N ALA A 31 58.75 15.06 -28.24
CA ALA A 31 57.55 14.44 -27.68
C ALA A 31 56.86 15.39 -26.69
N LEU A 32 55.54 15.52 -26.80
CA LEU A 32 54.71 16.29 -25.86
C LEU A 32 54.18 15.36 -24.76
N CYS A 33 54.19 15.84 -23.52
CA CYS A 33 53.52 15.18 -22.41
C CYS A 33 52.01 15.23 -22.65
N HIS A 34 51.33 14.07 -22.62
CA HIS A 34 49.89 14.02 -22.85
C HIS A 34 49.08 14.75 -21.77
N CYS A 35 49.57 14.80 -20.54
CA CYS A 35 48.82 15.36 -19.40
C CYS A 35 48.73 16.89 -19.43
N CYS A 36 49.78 17.57 -19.89
CA CYS A 36 49.89 19.04 -19.84
C CYS A 36 50.28 19.67 -21.17
N ASN A 37 50.44 18.87 -22.23
CA ASN A 37 50.78 19.29 -23.59
C ASN A 37 52.09 20.09 -23.74
N THR A 38 53.06 19.88 -22.83
CA THR A 38 54.38 20.51 -22.86
C THR A 38 55.48 19.54 -23.31
N ASN A 39 56.58 20.03 -23.88
CA ASN A 39 57.71 19.19 -24.28
C ASN A 39 58.23 18.32 -23.12
N LEU A 40 58.26 17.01 -23.33
CA LEU A 40 58.70 16.03 -22.35
C LEU A 40 60.22 16.11 -22.17
N CYS A 41 60.67 16.21 -20.94
CA CYS A 41 62.08 16.03 -20.57
C CYS A 41 62.18 15.12 -19.34
N ALA A 42 63.37 14.60 -19.03
CA ALA A 42 63.55 13.69 -17.89
C ALA A 42 63.12 14.33 -16.55
N GLY A 43 63.39 15.63 -16.36
CA GLY A 43 62.95 16.37 -15.17
C GLY A 43 61.42 16.49 -15.09
N HIS A 44 60.77 16.75 -16.22
CA HIS A 44 59.31 16.85 -16.31
C HIS A 44 58.63 15.49 -16.07
N LEU A 45 59.18 14.40 -16.63
CA LEU A 45 58.69 13.05 -16.38
C LEU A 45 58.80 12.69 -14.90
N LYS A 46 59.92 13.05 -14.25
CA LYS A 46 60.12 12.83 -12.82
C LYS A 46 59.04 13.52 -11.98
N VAL A 47 58.68 14.77 -12.28
CA VAL A 47 57.60 15.49 -11.56
C VAL A 47 56.26 14.76 -11.67
N HIS A 48 55.91 14.26 -12.86
CA HIS A 48 54.67 13.49 -13.03
C HIS A 48 54.72 12.16 -12.27
N VAL A 49 55.85 11.46 -12.28
CA VAL A 49 56.03 10.23 -11.51
C VAL A 49 55.92 10.51 -10.01
N ASP A 50 56.54 11.58 -9.52
CA ASP A 50 56.48 11.99 -8.12
C ASP A 50 55.05 12.39 -7.71
N LEU A 51 54.29 13.06 -8.59
CA LEU A 51 52.88 13.42 -8.37
C LEU A 51 51.95 12.19 -8.40
N ILE A 52 52.20 11.25 -9.31
CA ILE A 52 51.45 9.99 -9.36
C ILE A 52 51.72 9.19 -8.09
N ASN A 53 52.98 9.06 -7.68
CA ASN A 53 53.34 8.37 -6.45
C ASN A 53 52.75 9.04 -5.20
N SER A 54 52.73 10.38 -5.14
CA SER A 54 52.14 11.10 -4.01
C SER A 54 50.61 10.95 -3.91
N ARG A 55 49.93 10.66 -5.03
CA ARG A 55 48.49 10.32 -5.04
C ARG A 55 48.24 8.83 -4.84
N MET A 56 49.11 7.96 -5.35
CA MET A 56 48.94 6.51 -5.24
C MET A 56 49.24 5.99 -3.83
N ASN A 57 50.23 6.55 -3.13
CA ASN A 57 50.61 6.08 -1.80
C ASN A 57 49.45 6.19 -0.79
N PRO A 58 48.71 7.33 -0.67
CA PRO A 58 47.54 7.41 0.20
C PRO A 58 46.46 6.38 -0.12
N HIS A 59 46.20 6.10 -1.39
CA HIS A 59 45.22 5.09 -1.79
C HIS A 59 45.70 3.66 -1.48
N ALA A 60 47.00 3.39 -1.62
CA ALA A 60 47.56 2.11 -1.19
C ALA A 60 47.44 1.94 0.34
N ASP A 61 47.66 3.02 1.10
CA ASP A 61 47.47 3.02 2.55
C ASP A 61 45.99 2.81 2.93
N GLU A 62 45.05 3.46 2.24
CA GLU A 62 43.60 3.25 2.41
C GLU A 62 43.20 1.80 2.11
N ILE A 63 43.68 1.23 1.00
CA ILE A 63 43.43 -0.17 0.64
C ILE A 63 43.97 -1.11 1.72
N ASN A 64 45.19 -0.87 2.21
CA ASN A 64 45.77 -1.67 3.29
C ASN A 64 44.99 -1.53 4.61
N ILE A 65 44.47 -0.34 4.92
CA ILE A 65 43.61 -0.13 6.10
C ILE A 65 42.30 -0.92 5.94
N LEU A 66 41.67 -0.85 4.77
CA LEU A 66 40.44 -1.59 4.49
C LEU A 66 40.64 -3.10 4.50
N ASP A 67 41.77 -3.59 3.98
CA ASP A 67 42.15 -5.01 4.02
C ASP A 67 42.40 -5.50 5.46
N ASN A 68 43.06 -4.68 6.28
CA ASN A 68 43.20 -4.95 7.71
C ASN A 68 41.84 -4.93 8.45
N GLN A 69 40.93 -4.03 8.08
CA GLN A 69 39.59 -4.01 8.66
C GLN A 69 38.74 -5.22 8.23
N LEU A 70 38.87 -5.64 6.96
CA LEU A 70 38.21 -6.83 6.43
C LEU A 70 38.75 -8.13 7.05
N SER A 71 40.06 -8.21 7.30
CA SER A 71 40.65 -9.38 7.97
C SER A 71 40.36 -9.42 9.48
N LEU A 72 40.12 -8.26 10.12
CA LEU A 72 39.63 -8.18 11.49
C LEU A 72 38.14 -8.54 11.63
N LEU A 73 37.36 -8.45 10.56
CA LEU A 73 36.00 -8.98 10.54
C LEU A 73 36.07 -10.50 10.57
N ASN A 74 35.93 -11.07 11.76
CA ASN A 74 35.77 -12.50 11.93
C ASN A 74 34.39 -12.90 11.37
N VAL A 75 34.37 -13.22 10.07
CA VAL A 75 33.16 -13.60 9.33
C VAL A 75 32.47 -14.80 10.01
N ASP A 76 33.24 -15.73 10.57
CA ASP A 76 32.71 -16.88 11.30
C ASP A 76 32.01 -16.48 12.60
N ASP A 77 32.53 -15.48 13.33
CA ASP A 77 31.87 -14.91 14.51
C ASP A 77 30.56 -14.20 14.15
N VAL A 78 30.55 -13.43 13.05
CA VAL A 78 29.34 -12.77 12.56
C VAL A 78 28.29 -13.79 12.12
N ILE A 79 28.68 -14.79 11.34
CA ILE A 79 27.79 -15.89 10.91
C ILE A 79 27.29 -16.67 12.13
N GLY A 80 28.17 -16.95 13.10
CA GLY A 80 27.82 -17.62 14.35
C GLY A 80 26.75 -16.86 15.14
N LYS A 81 26.92 -15.54 15.31
CA LYS A 81 25.92 -14.67 15.98
C LYS A 81 24.60 -14.62 15.22
N CYS A 82 24.63 -14.58 13.89
CA CYS A 82 23.42 -14.63 13.07
C CYS A 82 22.68 -15.96 13.20
N ARG A 83 23.40 -17.09 13.17
CA ARG A 83 22.82 -18.43 13.40
C ARG A 83 22.18 -18.54 14.78
N GLN A 84 22.86 -18.08 15.84
CA GLN A 84 22.30 -18.08 17.19
C GLN A 84 21.00 -17.26 17.29
N LYS A 85 20.93 -16.09 16.63
CA LYS A 85 19.70 -15.30 16.59
C LYS A 85 18.58 -16.01 15.83
N LEU A 86 18.90 -16.66 14.71
CA LEU A 86 17.94 -17.41 13.92
C LEU A 86 17.40 -18.62 14.69
N ASP A 87 18.29 -19.37 15.36
CA ASP A 87 17.90 -20.51 16.21
C ASP A 87 17.02 -20.06 17.37
N LYS A 88 17.37 -18.94 18.01
CA LYS A 88 16.53 -18.36 19.08
C LYS A 88 15.14 -17.99 18.56
N TRP A 89 15.07 -17.30 17.42
CA TRP A 89 13.78 -16.93 16.80
C TRP A 89 12.95 -18.17 16.43
N HIS A 90 13.58 -19.20 15.86
CA HIS A 90 12.92 -20.47 15.55
C HIS A 90 12.31 -21.11 16.81
N HIS A 91 13.04 -21.20 17.91
CA HIS A 91 12.53 -21.75 19.17
C HIS A 91 11.39 -20.91 19.75
N GLU A 92 11.48 -19.58 19.72
CA GLU A 92 10.44 -18.68 20.24
C GLU A 92 9.13 -18.78 19.42
N CYS A 93 9.23 -18.91 18.09
CA CYS A 93 8.08 -19.13 17.22
C CYS A 93 7.38 -20.46 17.52
N HIS A 94 8.13 -21.56 17.60
CA HIS A 94 7.57 -22.86 17.95
C HIS A 94 6.88 -22.85 19.32
N ALA A 95 7.53 -22.31 20.35
CA ALA A 95 6.96 -22.19 21.68
C ALA A 95 5.67 -21.34 21.72
N THR A 96 5.54 -20.35 20.84
CA THR A 96 4.32 -19.53 20.72
C THR A 96 3.18 -20.31 20.09
N VAL A 97 3.48 -21.08 19.03
CA VAL A 97 2.50 -21.95 18.37
C VAL A 97 2.01 -23.03 19.32
N ASP A 98 2.92 -23.69 20.04
CA ASP A 98 2.58 -24.75 21.01
C ASP A 98 1.68 -24.21 22.12
N ARG A 99 2.02 -23.04 22.69
CA ARG A 99 1.20 -22.39 23.73
C ARG A 99 -0.20 -22.04 23.23
N PHE A 100 -0.32 -21.58 21.99
CA PHE A 100 -1.63 -21.28 21.38
C PHE A 100 -2.45 -22.57 21.18
N TYR A 101 -1.81 -23.62 20.67
CA TYR A 101 -2.44 -24.93 20.47
C TYR A 101 -2.94 -25.52 21.79
N GLU A 102 -2.09 -25.57 22.82
CA GLU A 102 -2.45 -26.05 24.16
C GLU A 102 -3.60 -25.23 24.76
N GLY A 103 -3.56 -23.90 24.64
CA GLY A 103 -4.64 -23.03 25.09
C GLY A 103 -5.98 -23.34 24.41
N LYS A 104 -5.96 -23.64 23.10
CA LYS A 104 -7.18 -24.05 22.37
C LYS A 104 -7.67 -25.44 22.74
N CYS A 105 -6.77 -26.38 23.00
CA CYS A 105 -7.14 -27.70 23.52
C CYS A 105 -7.83 -27.58 24.89
N GLN A 106 -7.30 -26.74 25.79
CA GLN A 106 -7.91 -26.51 27.09
C GLN A 106 -9.29 -25.85 26.98
N GLU A 107 -9.44 -24.82 26.15
CA GLU A 107 -10.73 -24.15 25.90
C GLU A 107 -11.78 -25.14 25.38
N LEU A 108 -11.40 -26.04 24.46
CA LEU A 108 -12.29 -27.09 23.96
C LEU A 108 -12.67 -28.09 25.05
N GLN A 109 -11.73 -28.46 25.91
CA GLN A 109 -11.97 -29.39 27.01
C GLN A 109 -12.91 -28.80 28.06
N GLU A 110 -12.74 -27.53 28.45
CA GLU A 110 -13.62 -26.81 29.37
C GLU A 110 -15.06 -26.76 28.85
N ARG A 111 -15.26 -26.38 27.57
CA ARG A 111 -16.58 -26.41 26.93
C ARG A 111 -17.21 -27.81 26.89
N SER A 112 -16.40 -28.87 26.79
CA SER A 112 -16.90 -30.25 26.80
C SER A 112 -17.34 -30.72 28.19
N VAL A 113 -16.82 -30.12 29.26
CA VAL A 113 -17.21 -30.39 30.65
C VAL A 113 -18.48 -29.62 30.99
N GLU A 114 -18.57 -28.33 30.65
CA GLU A 114 -19.81 -27.55 30.81
C GLU A 114 -21.02 -28.21 30.14
N LYS A 115 -20.82 -28.79 28.95
CA LYS A 115 -21.88 -29.50 28.23
C LYS A 115 -22.28 -30.82 28.89
N ARG A 116 -21.39 -31.45 29.66
CA ARG A 116 -21.70 -32.67 30.44
C ARG A 116 -22.43 -32.35 31.74
N ASP A 117 -22.11 -31.23 32.38
CA ASP A 117 -22.83 -30.77 33.57
C ASP A 117 -24.28 -30.40 33.22
N ILE A 118 -24.51 -29.76 32.06
CA ILE A 118 -25.87 -29.51 31.54
C ILE A 118 -26.66 -30.82 31.35
N ASN A 119 -26.05 -31.87 30.82
CA ASN A 119 -26.72 -33.16 30.64
C ASN A 119 -27.00 -33.89 31.97
N GLN A 120 -26.20 -33.66 33.03
CA GLN A 120 -26.48 -34.22 34.37
C GLN A 120 -27.68 -33.55 35.06
N PHE A 121 -28.00 -32.29 34.72
CA PHE A 121 -29.22 -31.64 35.19
C PHE A 121 -30.49 -32.14 34.47
N GLU A 122 -30.36 -32.71 33.26
CA GLU A 122 -31.50 -33.32 32.54
C GLU A 122 -31.91 -34.69 33.12
N GLU A 123 -31.00 -35.43 33.77
CA GLU A 123 -31.30 -36.75 34.35
C GLU A 123 -31.82 -36.70 35.81
N ASN A 124 -31.55 -35.62 36.55
CA ASN A 124 -32.09 -35.41 37.91
C ASN A 124 -33.30 -34.48 37.86
N GLY A 125 -34.44 -35.01 37.43
CA GLY A 125 -35.69 -34.29 37.28
C GLY A 125 -36.11 -33.52 38.53
N ILE A 126 -36.02 -32.19 38.47
CA ILE A 126 -36.75 -31.30 39.37
C ILE A 126 -38.17 -31.24 38.83
N VAL A 127 -39.15 -31.74 39.59
CA VAL A 127 -40.56 -31.46 39.31
C VAL A 127 -40.80 -30.00 39.64
N VAL A 128 -40.65 -29.15 38.63
CA VAL A 128 -41.15 -27.78 38.66
C VAL A 128 -42.57 -27.83 38.15
N ASP A 129 -43.52 -27.56 39.03
CA ASP A 129 -44.91 -27.30 38.65
C ASP A 129 -44.92 -25.93 37.95
N ALA A 130 -44.58 -25.96 36.67
CA ALA A 130 -44.61 -24.80 35.80
C ALA A 130 -45.92 -24.85 35.03
N ASP A 131 -46.81 -23.90 35.33
CA ASP A 131 -47.90 -23.55 34.43
C ASP A 131 -47.33 -23.44 33.01
N PRO A 132 -48.00 -24.00 31.99
CA PRO A 132 -47.47 -24.04 30.63
C PRO A 132 -47.12 -22.63 30.20
N LEU A 133 -45.82 -22.36 30.07
CA LEU A 133 -45.34 -21.12 29.52
C LEU A 133 -45.79 -21.13 28.06
N ILE A 134 -46.90 -20.44 27.78
CA ILE A 134 -47.30 -20.09 26.42
C ILE A 134 -46.23 -19.12 25.97
N ILE A 135 -45.15 -19.66 25.37
CA ILE A 135 -44.17 -18.87 24.66
C ILE A 135 -44.92 -18.30 23.47
N ASN A 136 -45.42 -17.08 23.67
CA ASN A 136 -45.85 -16.24 22.58
C ASN A 136 -44.66 -16.22 21.61
N GLN A 137 -44.86 -16.62 20.35
CA GLN A 137 -43.80 -16.64 19.33
C GLN A 137 -43.15 -15.25 19.11
N ASN A 138 -43.68 -14.22 19.78
CA ASN A 138 -43.14 -12.87 19.87
C ASN A 138 -42.08 -12.66 20.99
N LEU A 139 -41.78 -13.63 21.85
CA LEU A 139 -40.88 -13.45 23.02
C LEU A 139 -39.47 -14.03 22.86
N VAL A 140 -39.23 -14.91 21.90
CA VAL A 140 -37.88 -15.38 21.54
C VAL A 140 -37.55 -14.84 20.16
N TYR A 141 -36.98 -13.64 20.12
CA TYR A 141 -36.30 -13.14 18.93
C TYR A 141 -34.89 -13.74 18.94
N ILE A 142 -34.73 -14.92 18.35
CA ILE A 142 -33.44 -15.23 17.74
C ILE A 142 -33.33 -14.17 16.65
N GLU A 143 -32.44 -13.19 16.80
CA GLU A 143 -31.98 -12.43 15.64
C GLU A 143 -31.51 -13.48 14.64
N GLN A 144 -32.40 -13.88 13.73
CA GLN A 144 -31.96 -14.23 12.41
C GLN A 144 -31.05 -13.06 12.07
N TRP A 145 -29.75 -13.35 11.94
CA TRP A 145 -28.87 -12.48 11.19
C TRP A 145 -29.46 -12.50 9.79
N THR A 146 -30.56 -11.78 9.58
CA THR A 146 -30.97 -11.29 8.28
C THR A 146 -29.70 -10.66 7.82
N SER A 147 -29.04 -11.31 6.87
CA SER A 147 -27.90 -10.79 6.17
C SER A 147 -28.17 -9.30 6.01
N ASN A 148 -27.43 -8.45 6.72
CA ASN A 148 -27.45 -7.01 6.51
C ASN A 148 -26.86 -6.80 5.11
N GLU A 149 -27.60 -7.25 4.10
CA GLU A 149 -27.34 -7.02 2.71
C GLU A 149 -27.47 -5.53 2.54
N LEU A 150 -26.45 -4.93 1.95
CA LEU A 150 -26.45 -3.53 1.60
C LEU A 150 -27.70 -3.23 0.75
N ASP A 151 -28.69 -2.60 1.36
CA ASP A 151 -29.84 -2.09 0.63
C ASP A 151 -29.55 -0.66 0.17
N LEU A 152 -29.19 -0.52 -1.11
CA LEU A 152 -28.95 0.78 -1.73
C LEU A 152 -30.18 1.71 -1.72
N SER A 153 -31.38 1.21 -1.44
CA SER A 153 -32.58 2.04 -1.30
C SER A 153 -32.51 2.97 -0.07
N THR A 154 -31.74 2.59 0.94
CA THR A 154 -31.55 3.35 2.19
C THR A 154 -30.69 4.62 2.01
N LEU A 155 -30.03 4.78 0.85
CA LEU A 155 -29.19 5.94 0.53
C LEU A 155 -29.97 7.27 0.33
N SER A 156 -31.26 7.28 0.64
CA SER A 156 -32.11 8.48 0.66
C SER A 156 -31.93 9.35 1.90
N SER A 157 -31.47 8.77 3.01
CA SER A 157 -31.41 9.44 4.31
C SER A 157 -29.98 9.47 4.87
N PRO A 158 -29.14 10.42 4.44
CA PRO A 158 -27.79 10.54 4.98
C PRO A 158 -27.84 10.90 6.46
N TYR A 159 -27.01 10.25 7.28
CA TYR A 159 -26.94 10.60 8.70
C TYR A 159 -26.03 11.80 8.95
N ARG A 160 -25.06 12.06 8.05
CA ARG A 160 -24.16 13.21 8.10
C ARG A 160 -23.59 13.55 6.73
N THR A 161 -23.30 14.83 6.52
CA THR A 161 -22.63 15.35 5.33
C THR A 161 -21.55 16.34 5.72
N ILE A 162 -20.40 16.29 5.03
CA ILE A 162 -19.27 17.20 5.19
C ILE A 162 -19.02 17.85 3.82
N ALA A 163 -18.94 19.17 3.77
CA ALA A 163 -18.61 19.89 2.54
C ALA A 163 -17.15 19.66 2.15
N CYS A 164 -16.87 19.55 0.85
CA CYS A 164 -15.52 19.44 0.29
C CYS A 164 -15.18 20.70 -0.52
N SER A 165 -13.87 20.98 -0.67
CA SER A 165 -13.40 21.98 -1.63
C SER A 165 -13.58 21.46 -3.06
N GLN A 166 -13.89 22.34 -4.01
CA GLN A 166 -14.12 21.96 -5.42
C GLN A 166 -12.90 21.32 -6.10
N ASP A 167 -11.71 21.50 -5.53
CA ASP A 167 -10.44 20.97 -6.03
C ASP A 167 -10.05 19.62 -5.41
N SER A 168 -10.91 19.05 -4.56
CA SER A 168 -10.67 17.74 -3.93
C SER A 168 -10.78 16.60 -4.96
N TRP A 169 -9.75 15.76 -5.07
CA TRP A 169 -9.77 14.62 -6.00
C TRP A 169 -10.61 13.47 -5.44
N THR A 170 -10.66 12.33 -6.13
CA THR A 170 -11.52 11.19 -5.77
C THR A 170 -11.04 10.40 -4.54
N ALA A 171 -9.80 10.59 -4.09
CA ALA A 171 -9.20 9.69 -3.12
C ALA A 171 -9.86 9.78 -1.72
N THR A 172 -10.26 8.64 -1.19
CA THR A 172 -10.84 8.46 0.15
C THR A 172 -10.67 7.00 0.55
N ILE A 173 -10.20 6.76 1.77
CA ILE A 173 -9.93 5.41 2.28
C ILE A 173 -10.24 5.33 3.76
N SER A 174 -10.63 4.16 4.24
CA SER A 174 -10.83 3.90 5.66
C SER A 174 -9.95 2.74 6.13
N ASN A 175 -9.54 2.80 7.39
CA ASN A 175 -8.92 1.68 8.10
C ASN A 175 -9.84 1.07 9.17
N ASN A 176 -11.15 1.27 9.03
CA ASN A 176 -12.21 0.97 10.00
C ASN A 176 -12.25 1.83 11.26
N HIS A 177 -11.17 2.49 11.67
CA HIS A 177 -11.15 3.38 12.86
C HIS A 177 -11.23 4.85 12.46
N PHE A 178 -10.50 5.18 11.40
CA PHE A 178 -10.40 6.48 10.81
C PHE A 178 -10.74 6.44 9.32
N LEU A 179 -11.12 7.60 8.83
CA LEU A 179 -11.39 7.88 7.43
C LEU A 179 -10.41 8.97 6.99
N LEU A 180 -9.55 8.66 6.01
CA LEU A 180 -8.64 9.62 5.40
C LEU A 180 -9.25 10.12 4.09
N ILE A 181 -9.42 11.43 3.99
CA ILE A 181 -10.03 12.10 2.84
C ILE A 181 -9.03 13.10 2.27
N ASP A 182 -8.80 13.04 0.95
CA ASP A 182 -8.15 14.13 0.24
C ASP A 182 -9.10 15.33 0.13
N GLN A 183 -8.77 16.43 0.81
CA GLN A 183 -9.48 17.70 0.79
C GLN A 183 -8.50 18.82 0.47
N CYS A 184 -8.13 18.94 -0.81
CA CYS A 184 -7.15 19.92 -1.29
C CYS A 184 -7.31 21.29 -0.59
N PRO A 185 -6.25 21.83 0.05
CA PRO A 185 -4.84 21.38 -0.03
C PRO A 185 -4.40 20.38 1.06
N ASN A 186 -5.33 19.82 1.85
CA ASN A 186 -5.02 18.99 3.01
C ASN A 186 -5.47 17.53 2.84
N LEU A 187 -4.79 16.63 3.54
CA LEU A 187 -5.33 15.33 3.92
C LEU A 187 -6.03 15.46 5.27
N CYS A 188 -7.31 15.09 5.33
CA CYS A 188 -8.15 15.24 6.52
C CYS A 188 -8.49 13.85 7.11
N LEU A 189 -8.19 13.66 8.40
CA LEU A 189 -8.49 12.44 9.14
C LEU A 189 -9.74 12.64 10.00
N TYR A 190 -10.72 11.75 9.83
CA TYR A 190 -11.97 11.76 10.58
C TYR A 190 -12.13 10.49 11.43
N ASP A 191 -12.76 10.62 12.60
CA ASP A 191 -13.19 9.49 13.41
C ASP A 191 -14.54 8.90 12.96
N LYS A 192 -14.99 7.82 13.61
CA LYS A 192 -16.30 7.18 13.36
C LYS A 192 -17.50 8.09 13.64
N GLN A 193 -17.33 9.07 14.51
CA GLN A 193 -18.33 10.09 14.79
C GLN A 193 -18.33 11.17 13.68
N SER A 194 -17.46 11.02 12.68
CA SER A 194 -17.20 11.95 11.57
C SER A 194 -16.65 13.30 12.04
N THR A 195 -15.99 13.34 13.19
CA THR A 195 -15.29 14.50 13.72
C THR A 195 -13.92 14.60 13.07
N LEU A 196 -13.55 15.78 12.61
CA LEU A 196 -12.20 16.05 12.10
C LEU A 196 -11.22 15.96 13.28
N LEU A 197 -10.29 15.02 13.19
CA LEU A 197 -9.25 14.83 14.20
C LEU A 197 -7.99 15.61 13.86
N LYS A 198 -7.61 15.60 12.58
CA LYS A 198 -6.34 16.16 12.14
C LYS A 198 -6.35 16.49 10.65
N GLU A 199 -5.59 17.51 10.29
CA GLU A 199 -5.27 17.88 8.93
C GLU A 199 -3.76 17.77 8.71
N TYR A 200 -3.36 17.35 7.52
CA TYR A 200 -1.97 17.31 7.09
C TYR A 200 -1.85 18.05 5.75
N PRO A 201 -1.09 19.15 5.66
CA PRO A 201 -0.88 19.86 4.41
C PRO A 201 -0.26 18.95 3.35
N TRP A 202 -0.91 18.82 2.19
CA TRP A 202 -0.42 18.01 1.10
C TRP A 202 0.29 18.87 0.04
N GLU A 203 1.61 18.89 0.10
CA GLU A 203 2.46 19.73 -0.76
C GLU A 203 2.88 19.04 -2.07
N TYR A 204 2.40 17.81 -2.29
CA TYR A 204 2.73 17.04 -3.48
C TYR A 204 1.67 17.23 -4.57
N ASP A 205 1.71 16.38 -5.60
CA ASP A 205 0.74 16.39 -6.68
C ASP A 205 -0.56 15.65 -6.33
N SER A 206 -1.50 15.67 -7.26
CA SER A 206 -2.81 15.02 -7.14
C SER A 206 -2.69 13.56 -6.71
N ILE A 207 -3.57 13.14 -5.82
CA ILE A 207 -3.67 11.78 -5.30
C ILE A 207 -4.74 11.03 -6.12
N PRO A 208 -4.35 10.18 -7.10
CA PRO A 208 -5.33 9.42 -7.87
C PRO A 208 -5.99 8.31 -7.05
N ASP A 209 -5.31 7.77 -6.04
CA ASP A 209 -5.83 6.70 -5.18
C ASP A 209 -5.08 6.55 -3.86
N MET A 210 -5.72 5.87 -2.90
CA MET A 210 -5.13 5.51 -1.61
C MET A 210 -5.62 4.12 -1.17
N CYS A 211 -4.79 3.38 -0.45
CA CYS A 211 -5.21 2.15 0.24
C CYS A 211 -4.69 2.11 1.68
N TRP A 212 -5.28 1.25 2.51
CA TRP A 212 -4.85 1.03 3.89
C TRP A 212 -4.15 -0.31 4.03
N SER A 213 -2.96 -0.33 4.62
CA SER A 213 -2.27 -1.56 5.00
C SER A 213 -2.36 -1.80 6.50
N SER A 214 -3.09 -2.86 6.88
CA SER A 214 -3.16 -3.31 8.28
C SER A 214 -1.80 -3.78 8.80
N THR A 215 -0.99 -4.39 7.93
CA THR A 215 0.35 -4.90 8.28
C THR A 215 1.33 -3.80 8.61
N LEU A 216 1.27 -2.66 7.90
CA LEU A 216 2.12 -1.51 8.17
C LEU A 216 1.47 -0.49 9.11
N ASN A 217 0.22 -0.71 9.52
CA ASN A 217 -0.64 0.24 10.22
C ASN A 217 -0.57 1.65 9.61
N SER A 218 -0.63 1.72 8.28
CA SER A 218 -0.37 2.95 7.53
C SER A 218 -1.21 3.04 6.26
N PHE A 219 -1.59 4.27 5.91
CA PHE A 219 -2.15 4.61 4.61
C PHE A 219 -1.03 4.64 3.57
N ILE A 220 -1.28 4.00 2.44
CA ILE A 220 -0.42 4.04 1.25
C ILE A 220 -1.07 5.00 0.27
N ILE A 221 -0.35 6.05 -0.10
CA ILE A 221 -0.84 7.14 -0.94
C ILE A 221 -0.01 7.13 -2.21
N ILE A 222 -0.66 6.91 -3.35
CA ILE A 222 0.01 7.05 -4.65
C ILE A 222 -0.20 8.45 -5.19
N THR A 223 0.73 8.93 -6.00
CA THR A 223 0.60 10.19 -6.72
C THR A 223 0.91 10.03 -8.19
N ASN A 224 0.46 10.98 -9.01
CA ASN A 224 0.59 10.91 -10.47
C ASN A 224 2.05 11.05 -10.96
N LYS A 225 2.93 11.71 -10.20
CA LYS A 225 4.31 12.06 -10.58
C LYS A 225 5.36 11.76 -9.52
N ASN A 226 5.01 11.89 -8.24
CA ASN A 226 6.00 11.96 -7.15
C ASN A 226 6.30 10.59 -6.50
N GLY A 227 5.44 9.59 -6.68
CA GLY A 227 5.72 8.20 -6.31
C GLY A 227 4.68 7.62 -5.35
N VAL A 228 5.14 6.85 -4.38
CA VAL A 228 4.32 6.19 -3.36
C VAL A 228 4.77 6.66 -1.99
N PHE A 229 3.81 7.04 -1.15
CA PHE A 229 4.04 7.54 0.19
C PHE A 229 3.38 6.62 1.22
N LEU A 230 4.02 6.52 2.37
CA LEU A 230 3.50 5.86 3.55
C LEU A 230 3.16 6.93 4.59
N MET A 231 1.89 7.03 4.95
CA MET A 231 1.38 7.93 5.97
C MET A 231 0.87 7.11 7.13
N ASN A 232 1.38 7.35 8.34
CA ASN A 232 0.91 6.60 9.49
C ASN A 232 -0.55 6.97 9.86
N GLU A 233 -1.19 6.10 10.64
CA GLU A 233 -2.59 6.23 11.03
C GLU A 233 -2.99 7.60 11.60
N ASN A 234 -2.09 8.23 12.36
CA ASN A 234 -2.33 9.50 13.07
C ASN A 234 -1.81 10.75 12.31
N LEU A 235 -1.44 10.61 11.03
CA LEU A 235 -0.86 11.67 10.19
C LEU A 235 0.32 12.42 10.83
N THR A 236 1.15 11.76 11.65
CA THR A 236 2.33 12.37 12.28
C THR A 236 3.61 12.15 11.48
N SER A 237 3.64 11.16 10.60
CA SER A 237 4.81 10.83 9.80
C SER A 237 4.40 10.49 8.38
N LEU A 238 5.09 11.09 7.43
CA LEU A 238 4.99 10.82 6.01
C LEU A 238 6.36 10.40 5.49
N GLU A 239 6.43 9.25 4.84
CA GLU A 239 7.65 8.73 4.22
C GLU A 239 7.43 8.51 2.72
N CYS A 240 8.39 8.91 1.89
CA CYS A 240 8.37 8.58 0.46
C CYS A 240 9.14 7.28 0.22
N ILE A 241 8.48 6.27 -0.33
CA ILE A 241 9.05 4.95 -0.57
C ILE A 241 9.97 5.01 -1.80
N GLN A 242 11.28 5.05 -1.56
CA GLN A 242 12.28 5.17 -2.63
C GLN A 242 12.51 3.86 -3.40
N THR A 243 12.14 2.71 -2.84
CA THR A 243 12.33 1.39 -3.46
C THR A 243 11.38 1.14 -4.63
N ILE A 244 10.25 1.85 -4.69
CA ILE A 244 9.29 1.76 -5.80
C ILE A 244 9.67 2.79 -6.86
N GLU A 245 9.94 2.30 -8.07
CA GLU A 245 10.24 3.15 -9.22
C GLU A 245 9.10 4.16 -9.47
N LYS A 246 9.46 5.42 -9.77
CA LYS A 246 8.48 6.44 -10.12
C LYS A 246 7.85 6.11 -11.46
N LYS A 247 6.54 5.81 -11.44
CA LYS A 247 5.70 5.64 -12.63
C LYS A 247 4.44 6.48 -12.49
N ARG A 248 3.67 6.59 -13.57
CA ARG A 248 2.34 7.18 -13.55
C ARG A 248 1.38 6.17 -12.96
N TRP A 249 1.28 6.11 -11.63
CA TRP A 249 0.37 5.22 -10.94
C TRP A 249 -1.07 5.72 -11.05
N LEU A 250 -2.03 4.80 -11.21
CA LEU A 250 -3.45 5.14 -11.35
C LEU A 250 -4.28 4.69 -10.15
N SER A 251 -4.06 3.45 -9.70
CA SER A 251 -4.82 2.86 -8.61
C SER A 251 -3.95 1.93 -7.78
N CYS A 252 -4.32 1.76 -6.51
CA CYS A 252 -3.60 0.92 -5.58
C CYS A 252 -4.54 0.15 -4.66
N THR A 253 -4.14 -1.05 -4.29
CA THR A 253 -4.80 -1.84 -3.24
C THR A 253 -3.76 -2.71 -2.55
N CYS A 254 -4.07 -3.25 -1.38
CA CYS A 254 -3.18 -4.21 -0.73
C CYS A 254 -3.95 -5.34 -0.07
N SER A 255 -3.28 -6.49 0.00
CA SER A 255 -3.60 -7.58 0.92
C SER A 255 -2.73 -7.44 2.18
N ASP A 256 -2.78 -8.43 3.06
CA ASP A 256 -1.97 -8.43 4.28
C ASP A 256 -0.47 -8.30 3.99
N SER A 257 0.06 -8.97 2.98
CA SER A 257 1.51 -9.01 2.74
C SER A 257 1.96 -8.25 1.51
N THR A 258 1.03 -7.77 0.69
CA THR A 258 1.35 -7.36 -0.68
C THR A 258 0.63 -6.08 -1.08
N LEU A 259 1.38 -5.14 -1.67
CA LEU A 259 0.87 -3.97 -2.36
C LEU A 259 0.74 -4.25 -3.86
N PHE A 260 -0.38 -3.83 -4.43
CA PHE A 260 -0.64 -3.88 -5.87
C PHE A 260 -0.85 -2.49 -6.43
N LEU A 261 -0.14 -2.16 -7.51
CA LEU A 261 -0.22 -0.86 -8.19
C LEU A 261 -0.54 -1.04 -9.67
N THR A 262 -1.44 -0.21 -10.21
CA THR A 262 -1.73 -0.15 -11.65
C THR A 262 -1.10 1.07 -12.31
N THR A 263 -0.64 0.96 -13.56
CA THR A 263 -0.15 2.10 -14.34
C THR A 263 -1.28 2.84 -15.08
N ASN A 264 -1.10 4.14 -15.29
CA ASN A 264 -2.00 5.01 -16.03
C ASN A 264 -1.58 5.08 -17.52
N GLU A 265 -1.77 3.98 -18.24
CA GLU A 265 -1.43 3.84 -19.66
C GLU A 265 -2.28 2.73 -20.31
N SER A 266 -2.50 2.82 -21.62
CA SER A 266 -3.12 1.74 -22.41
C SER A 266 -2.27 0.47 -22.32
N GLY A 267 -2.91 -0.68 -22.13
CA GLY A 267 -2.24 -1.92 -21.75
C GLY A 267 -1.72 -1.88 -20.32
N SER A 268 -2.47 -1.27 -19.40
CA SER A 268 -2.08 -1.03 -18.01
C SER A 268 -1.43 -2.26 -17.37
N ASN A 269 -0.32 -2.03 -16.68
CA ASN A 269 0.42 -3.07 -15.97
C ASN A 269 -0.06 -3.15 -14.53
N ILE A 270 -0.02 -4.35 -13.94
CA ILE A 270 -0.20 -4.55 -12.49
C ILE A 270 1.15 -4.95 -11.90
N PHE A 271 1.61 -4.20 -10.90
CA PHE A 271 2.85 -4.46 -10.17
C PHE A 271 2.53 -4.99 -8.77
N GLN A 272 3.33 -5.97 -8.34
CA GLN A 272 3.23 -6.61 -7.04
C GLN A 272 4.48 -6.31 -6.21
N PHE A 273 4.30 -5.80 -5.00
CA PHE A 273 5.39 -5.49 -4.06
C PHE A 273 5.14 -6.14 -2.70
N ASN A 274 6.19 -6.66 -2.08
CA ASN A 274 6.13 -7.24 -0.75
C ASN A 274 6.19 -6.15 0.33
N LEU A 275 5.13 -6.00 1.13
CA LEU A 275 5.06 -4.98 2.18
C LEU A 275 6.11 -5.20 3.29
N LEU A 276 6.37 -6.46 3.66
CA LEU A 276 7.26 -6.82 4.77
C LEU A 276 8.75 -6.76 4.40
N LEU A 277 9.07 -6.80 3.11
CA LEU A 277 10.44 -6.70 2.59
C LEU A 277 10.70 -5.32 1.99
N SER A 278 10.28 -4.26 2.68
CA SER A 278 10.51 -2.86 2.28
C SER A 278 10.06 -2.56 0.84
N PHE A 279 8.88 -3.06 0.47
CA PHE A 279 8.31 -2.92 -0.87
C PHE A 279 9.18 -3.55 -1.96
N HIS A 280 9.83 -4.68 -1.68
CA HIS A 280 10.57 -5.42 -2.70
C HIS A 280 9.64 -5.82 -3.85
N PHE A 281 10.04 -5.50 -5.08
CA PHE A 281 9.32 -5.89 -6.27
C PHE A 281 9.27 -7.42 -6.39
N MET A 282 8.07 -7.97 -6.53
CA MET A 282 7.87 -9.42 -6.66
C MET A 282 7.56 -9.83 -8.10
N LYS A 283 6.57 -9.18 -8.71
CA LYS A 283 6.01 -9.61 -9.99
C LYS A 283 5.37 -8.44 -10.73
N GLN A 284 5.34 -8.53 -12.05
CA GLN A 284 4.58 -7.64 -12.92
C GLN A 284 3.74 -8.48 -13.88
N TRP A 285 2.46 -8.14 -13.99
CA TRP A 285 1.59 -8.60 -15.07
C TRP A 285 1.47 -7.50 -16.12
N LYS A 286 1.73 -7.86 -17.38
CA LYS A 286 1.69 -6.97 -18.54
C LYS A 286 0.55 -7.36 -19.46
N SER A 287 0.11 -6.46 -20.33
CA SER A 287 -0.79 -6.81 -21.43
C SER A 287 -0.20 -7.97 -22.27
N PRO A 288 -0.99 -9.01 -22.63
CA PRO A 288 -2.45 -9.12 -22.46
C PRO A 288 -2.89 -9.81 -21.15
N GLN A 289 -1.96 -10.12 -20.24
CA GLN A 289 -2.30 -10.81 -18.99
C GLN A 289 -3.09 -9.90 -18.03
N SER A 290 -2.69 -8.63 -17.90
CA SER A 290 -3.36 -7.65 -17.04
C SER A 290 -4.66 -7.12 -17.65
N CYS A 291 -4.58 -6.61 -18.87
CA CYS A 291 -5.70 -6.19 -19.73
C CYS A 291 -5.23 -6.17 -21.19
N ASN A 292 -6.13 -5.96 -22.16
CA ASN A 292 -5.73 -5.80 -23.55
C ASN A 292 -4.91 -4.51 -23.76
N SER A 293 -4.18 -4.42 -24.87
CA SER A 293 -3.31 -3.29 -25.18
C SER A 293 -4.06 -1.97 -25.42
N ASP A 294 -5.34 -2.04 -25.77
CA ASP A 294 -6.26 -0.91 -25.96
C ASP A 294 -7.14 -0.66 -24.72
N GLU A 295 -6.80 -1.28 -23.60
CA GLU A 295 -7.52 -1.18 -22.34
C GLU A 295 -6.70 -0.52 -21.23
N VAL A 296 -7.39 0.15 -20.31
CA VAL A 296 -6.81 0.77 -19.12
C VAL A 296 -7.49 0.21 -17.87
N ILE A 297 -6.70 -0.08 -16.84
CA ILE A 297 -7.20 -0.51 -15.52
C ILE A 297 -7.41 0.73 -14.66
N ASN A 298 -8.64 1.26 -14.68
CA ASN A 298 -9.03 2.49 -13.98
C ASN A 298 -9.03 2.35 -12.46
N ASN A 299 -9.32 1.16 -11.93
CA ASN A 299 -9.33 0.93 -10.50
C ASN A 299 -9.11 -0.55 -10.17
N ILE A 300 -8.41 -0.80 -9.06
CA ILE A 300 -8.17 -2.12 -8.51
C ILE A 300 -8.57 -2.16 -7.03
N ALA A 301 -9.25 -3.22 -6.62
CA ALA A 301 -9.54 -3.48 -5.22
C ALA A 301 -9.31 -4.95 -4.89
N CYS A 302 -8.63 -5.22 -3.77
CA CYS A 302 -8.36 -6.55 -3.27
C CYS A 302 -9.35 -6.90 -2.15
N ASN A 303 -9.92 -8.11 -2.22
CA ASN A 303 -10.69 -8.68 -1.13
C ASN A 303 -10.34 -10.16 -1.01
N ASN A 304 -9.70 -10.52 0.11
CA ASN A 304 -9.17 -11.86 0.37
C ASN A 304 -8.27 -12.33 -0.79
N GLU A 305 -8.64 -13.42 -1.46
CA GLU A 305 -7.87 -14.04 -2.54
C GLU A 305 -8.28 -13.56 -3.95
N THR A 306 -8.95 -12.41 -4.06
CA THR A 306 -9.48 -11.91 -5.34
C THR A 306 -9.19 -10.44 -5.60
N PHE A 307 -9.10 -10.09 -6.88
CA PHE A 307 -9.08 -8.73 -7.39
C PHE A 307 -10.37 -8.39 -8.10
N ALA A 308 -10.96 -7.25 -7.79
CA ALA A 308 -11.86 -6.59 -8.72
C ALA A 308 -11.09 -5.52 -9.51
N LEU A 309 -11.15 -5.62 -10.84
CA LEU A 309 -10.57 -4.68 -11.78
C LEU A 309 -11.68 -3.95 -12.51
N ILE A 310 -11.60 -2.63 -12.57
CA ILE A 310 -12.39 -1.82 -13.50
C ILE A 310 -11.54 -1.57 -14.74
N ILE A 311 -11.96 -2.15 -15.86
CA ILE A 311 -11.24 -2.10 -17.14
C ILE A 311 -12.07 -1.30 -18.15
N GLU A 312 -11.44 -0.32 -18.78
CA GLU A 312 -12.02 0.48 -19.86
C GLU A 312 -11.27 0.22 -21.16
N ASN A 313 -12.00 -0.03 -22.24
CA ASN A 313 -11.44 -0.07 -23.58
C ASN A 313 -11.52 1.33 -24.20
N GLU A 314 -10.37 1.94 -24.46
CA GLU A 314 -10.28 3.33 -24.93
C GLU A 314 -10.80 3.49 -26.37
N THR A 315 -10.78 2.42 -27.17
CA THR A 315 -11.18 2.46 -28.58
C THR A 315 -12.70 2.48 -28.73
N ASN A 316 -13.43 1.72 -27.91
CA ASN A 316 -14.87 1.54 -28.03
C ASN A 316 -15.67 2.03 -26.81
N ASN A 317 -15.01 2.61 -25.81
CA ASN A 317 -15.58 3.11 -24.55
C ASN A 317 -16.36 2.05 -23.74
N LYS A 318 -16.12 0.75 -23.98
CA LYS A 318 -16.72 -0.32 -23.17
C LYS A 318 -16.02 -0.38 -21.82
N LYS A 319 -16.82 -0.50 -20.76
CA LYS A 319 -16.36 -0.60 -19.39
C LYS A 319 -16.84 -1.91 -18.81
N ARG A 320 -15.92 -2.64 -18.18
CA ARG A 320 -16.24 -3.89 -17.50
C ARG A 320 -15.63 -3.91 -16.12
N ILE A 321 -16.29 -4.62 -15.23
CA ILE A 321 -15.67 -5.13 -14.02
C ILE A 321 -15.21 -6.57 -14.32
N GLU A 322 -14.04 -6.91 -13.84
CA GLU A 322 -13.50 -8.25 -13.94
C GLU A 322 -13.01 -8.68 -12.57
N LEU A 323 -13.45 -9.85 -12.12
CA LEU A 323 -12.93 -10.46 -10.90
C LEU A 323 -11.87 -11.49 -11.28
N GLN A 324 -10.69 -11.40 -10.69
CA GLN A 324 -9.59 -12.33 -10.91
C GLN A 324 -9.14 -12.98 -9.62
N SER A 325 -8.62 -14.21 -9.72
CA SER A 325 -7.97 -14.89 -8.60
C SER A 325 -6.57 -14.32 -8.35
N LEU A 326 -6.21 -14.04 -7.10
CA LEU A 326 -4.90 -13.52 -6.72
C LEU A 326 -3.76 -14.51 -6.98
N SER A 327 -4.02 -15.80 -6.79
CA SER A 327 -3.00 -16.86 -6.81
C SER A 327 -2.57 -17.23 -8.23
N ILE A 328 -3.55 -17.38 -9.12
CA ILE A 328 -3.32 -17.82 -10.51
C ILE A 328 -3.51 -16.69 -11.53
N PHE A 329 -4.14 -15.58 -11.14
CA PHE A 329 -4.44 -14.44 -12.02
C PHE A 329 -5.38 -14.76 -13.18
N ASP A 330 -6.23 -15.78 -13.00
CA ASP A 330 -7.27 -16.15 -13.96
C ASP A 330 -8.58 -15.38 -13.66
N PRO A 331 -9.30 -14.94 -14.70
CA PRO A 331 -10.60 -14.31 -14.55
C PRO A 331 -11.63 -15.32 -14.03
N LEU A 332 -12.24 -15.01 -12.90
CA LEU A 332 -13.33 -15.76 -12.28
C LEU A 332 -14.67 -15.41 -12.95
N TRP A 333 -14.90 -14.12 -13.18
CA TRP A 333 -16.05 -13.62 -13.94
C TRP A 333 -15.79 -12.21 -14.46
N SER A 334 -16.59 -11.79 -15.43
CA SER A 334 -16.52 -10.46 -16.02
C SER A 334 -17.92 -9.96 -16.37
N ASN A 335 -18.21 -8.70 -16.06
CA ASN A 335 -19.49 -8.07 -16.36
C ASN A 335 -19.29 -6.73 -17.05
N ILE A 336 -20.02 -6.52 -18.14
CA ILE A 336 -19.98 -5.27 -18.89
C ILE A 336 -21.07 -4.33 -18.34
N PHE A 337 -20.67 -3.12 -17.97
CA PHE A 337 -21.60 -2.06 -17.65
C PHE A 337 -21.77 -1.16 -18.87
N ASN A 338 -22.96 -1.20 -19.47
CA ASN A 338 -23.30 -0.29 -20.55
C ASN A 338 -23.34 1.14 -20.00
N ALA A 339 -22.26 1.89 -20.22
CA ALA A 339 -22.24 3.33 -20.01
C ALA A 339 -23.03 4.00 -21.15
N ALA A 340 -24.04 4.80 -20.83
CA ALA A 340 -24.57 5.72 -21.82
C ALA A 340 -23.43 6.70 -22.17
N TYR A 341 -23.18 6.86 -23.47
CA TYR A 341 -22.19 7.76 -24.09
C TYR A 341 -21.88 8.97 -23.21
N ASN A 342 -20.73 8.99 -22.53
CA ASN A 342 -20.28 10.16 -21.78
C ASN A 342 -18.76 10.30 -21.83
N PHE A 343 -18.33 11.52 -22.17
CA PHE A 343 -16.99 11.97 -22.59
C PHE A 343 -15.90 11.97 -21.50
N ALA A 344 -16.09 11.30 -20.37
CA ALA A 344 -15.10 11.29 -19.30
C ALA A 344 -14.55 9.86 -19.06
N PRO A 345 -13.27 9.61 -19.38
CA PRO A 345 -12.64 8.28 -19.30
C PRO A 345 -12.24 7.84 -17.87
N TRP A 346 -12.71 8.50 -16.81
CA TRP A 346 -12.19 8.29 -15.44
C TRP A 346 -13.25 7.88 -14.41
N ASN A 347 -14.30 7.20 -14.85
CA ASN A 347 -15.60 7.30 -14.17
C ASN A 347 -16.11 6.06 -13.45
N TYR A 348 -15.32 4.98 -13.40
CA TYR A 348 -15.72 3.78 -12.67
C TYR A 348 -14.74 3.47 -11.55
N ARG A 349 -15.27 3.22 -10.37
CA ARG A 349 -14.53 2.81 -9.18
C ARG A 349 -15.19 1.57 -8.60
N VAL A 350 -14.42 0.79 -7.86
CA VAL A 350 -14.92 -0.36 -7.11
C VAL A 350 -14.50 -0.23 -5.65
N CYS A 351 -15.46 -0.50 -4.77
CA CYS A 351 -15.24 -0.57 -3.33
C CYS A 351 -15.52 -1.99 -2.86
N VAL A 352 -14.69 -2.46 -1.93
CA VAL A 352 -14.89 -3.72 -1.23
C VAL A 352 -16.08 -3.60 -0.29
N LEU A 353 -16.98 -4.59 -0.33
CA LEU A 353 -18.02 -4.78 0.67
C LEU A 353 -17.74 -6.05 1.48
N LYS A 354 -18.57 -6.30 2.50
CA LYS A 354 -18.55 -7.55 3.26
C LYS A 354 -18.87 -8.75 2.34
N TYR A 355 -18.51 -9.94 2.81
CA TYR A 355 -18.89 -11.21 2.17
C TYR A 355 -18.40 -11.40 0.72
N ASN A 356 -17.24 -10.83 0.38
CA ASN A 356 -16.69 -10.86 -0.99
C ASN A 356 -17.58 -10.20 -2.05
N GLU A 357 -18.40 -9.23 -1.62
CA GLU A 357 -19.23 -8.42 -2.51
C GLU A 357 -18.56 -7.09 -2.84
N TRP A 358 -19.11 -6.38 -3.82
CA TRP A 358 -18.49 -5.21 -4.41
C TRP A 358 -19.52 -4.12 -4.64
N LEU A 359 -19.13 -2.87 -4.40
CA LEU A 359 -19.90 -1.70 -4.82
C LEU A 359 -19.18 -1.08 -6.02
N VAL A 360 -19.84 -1.10 -7.18
CA VAL A 360 -19.34 -0.45 -8.38
C VAL A 360 -20.00 0.92 -8.52
N ILE A 361 -19.17 1.93 -8.69
CA ILE A 361 -19.56 3.32 -8.84
C ILE A 361 -19.46 3.69 -10.32
N ASP A 362 -20.54 4.20 -10.89
CA ASP A 362 -20.59 4.76 -12.24
C ASP A 362 -20.80 6.27 -12.12
N TYR A 363 -19.69 7.02 -12.03
CA TYR A 363 -19.68 8.47 -11.91
C TYR A 363 -20.42 9.12 -13.09
N GLY A 364 -20.20 8.60 -14.30
CA GLY A 364 -20.72 9.20 -15.54
C GLY A 364 -22.24 9.26 -15.57
N ASN A 365 -22.90 8.21 -15.09
CA ASN A 365 -24.36 8.14 -15.02
C ASN A 365 -24.91 8.39 -13.61
N SER A 366 -24.04 8.63 -12.63
CA SER A 366 -24.39 8.81 -11.22
C SER A 366 -25.20 7.61 -10.69
N ARG A 367 -24.65 6.40 -10.86
CA ARG A 367 -25.28 5.15 -10.43
C ARG A 367 -24.34 4.35 -9.55
N LEU A 368 -24.91 3.55 -8.65
CA LEU A 368 -24.22 2.57 -7.85
C LEU A 368 -24.79 1.18 -8.18
N PHE A 369 -23.91 0.18 -8.24
CA PHE A 369 -24.28 -1.22 -8.43
C PHE A 369 -23.71 -2.03 -7.28
N HIS A 370 -24.58 -2.79 -6.60
CA HIS A 370 -24.16 -3.81 -5.65
C HIS A 370 -23.99 -5.12 -6.41
N VAL A 371 -22.77 -5.63 -6.43
CA VAL A 371 -22.38 -6.83 -7.17
C VAL A 371 -21.99 -7.91 -6.17
N SER A 372 -22.57 -9.10 -6.31
CA SER A 372 -22.27 -10.26 -5.49
C SER A 372 -20.88 -10.83 -5.78
N LYS A 373 -20.43 -11.77 -4.93
CA LYS A 373 -19.16 -12.49 -5.11
C LYS A 373 -19.05 -13.26 -6.44
N ASP A 374 -20.17 -13.68 -7.02
CA ASP A 374 -20.29 -14.41 -8.28
C ASP A 374 -20.60 -13.49 -9.47
N GLY A 375 -20.55 -12.17 -9.28
CA GLY A 375 -20.70 -11.18 -10.35
C GLY A 375 -22.14 -10.82 -10.69
N GLN A 376 -23.14 -11.29 -9.94
CA GLN A 376 -24.52 -10.90 -10.18
C GLN A 376 -24.80 -9.51 -9.60
N VAL A 377 -25.48 -8.66 -10.36
CA VAL A 377 -25.94 -7.36 -9.87
C VAL A 377 -27.15 -7.59 -8.98
N LYS A 378 -26.97 -7.48 -7.65
CA LYS A 378 -28.03 -7.65 -6.64
C LYS A 378 -29.00 -6.48 -6.63
N SER A 379 -28.44 -5.26 -6.65
CA SER A 379 -29.22 -4.03 -6.63
C SER A 379 -28.51 -2.92 -7.39
N LYS A 380 -29.27 -1.91 -7.79
CA LYS A 380 -28.76 -0.69 -8.43
C LYS A 380 -29.55 0.51 -7.93
N CYS A 381 -28.88 1.64 -7.74
CA CYS A 381 -29.55 2.90 -7.44
C CYS A 381 -28.97 4.05 -8.26
N SER A 382 -29.80 5.03 -8.57
CA SER A 382 -29.34 6.33 -9.03
C SER A 382 -28.99 7.16 -7.80
N TYR A 383 -27.86 7.86 -7.84
CA TYR A 383 -27.39 8.72 -6.76
C TYR A 383 -27.07 10.09 -7.32
N LYS A 384 -27.61 11.17 -6.74
CA LYS A 384 -27.31 12.54 -7.15
C LYS A 384 -26.87 13.32 -5.92
N PRO A 385 -25.72 14.02 -5.93
CA PRO A 385 -24.85 14.35 -7.09
C PRO A 385 -23.91 13.21 -7.55
N ARG A 386 -23.09 13.44 -8.58
CA ARG A 386 -22.16 12.42 -9.13
C ARG A 386 -21.21 11.89 -8.04
N VAL A 387 -21.10 10.56 -7.97
CA VAL A 387 -20.24 9.88 -6.97
C VAL A 387 -18.83 9.71 -7.52
N ASN A 388 -17.86 10.34 -6.86
CA ASN A 388 -16.44 10.24 -7.17
C ASN A 388 -15.83 8.95 -6.62
N ASN A 389 -16.20 8.60 -5.39
CA ASN A 389 -15.68 7.43 -4.69
C ASN A 389 -16.64 6.99 -3.58
N ALA A 390 -16.52 5.76 -3.12
CA ALA A 390 -17.18 5.29 -1.92
C ALA A 390 -16.28 4.32 -1.17
N VAL A 391 -16.40 4.30 0.16
CA VAL A 391 -15.66 3.38 1.01
C VAL A 391 -16.55 2.92 2.16
N LEU A 392 -16.38 1.67 2.57
CA LEU A 392 -16.96 1.18 3.82
C LEU A 392 -16.14 1.70 5.00
N PHE A 393 -16.78 2.41 5.92
CA PHE A 393 -16.16 2.88 7.16
C PHE A 393 -16.62 2.02 8.33
N GLY A 394 -15.75 1.10 8.75
CA GLY A 394 -16.11 0.11 9.76
C GLY A 394 -17.07 -0.93 9.19
N THR A 395 -18.11 -1.29 9.93
CA THR A 395 -18.97 -2.43 9.57
C THR A 395 -20.34 -2.03 9.02
N ASN A 396 -20.75 -0.78 9.17
CA ASN A 396 -22.14 -0.35 8.99
C ASN A 396 -22.28 1.09 8.51
N ILE A 397 -21.19 1.70 8.01
CA ILE A 397 -21.24 3.05 7.45
C ILE A 397 -20.70 3.00 6.03
N LEU A 398 -21.52 3.36 5.06
CA LEU A 398 -21.07 3.64 3.70
C LEU A 398 -20.78 5.13 3.57
N VAL A 399 -19.55 5.47 3.21
CA VAL A 399 -19.13 6.84 2.95
C VAL A 399 -19.10 7.04 1.44
N ILE A 400 -19.83 8.04 0.96
CA ILE A 400 -19.92 8.41 -0.45
C ILE A 400 -19.30 9.79 -0.62
N LYS A 401 -18.22 9.87 -1.40
CA LYS A 401 -17.60 11.14 -1.80
C LYS A 401 -18.13 11.56 -3.17
N THR A 402 -18.58 12.80 -3.25
CA THR A 402 -18.94 13.50 -4.49
C THR A 402 -17.97 14.66 -4.70
N VAL A 403 -18.18 15.47 -5.73
CA VAL A 403 -17.37 16.67 -5.98
C VAL A 403 -17.48 17.65 -4.81
N ASP A 404 -18.70 17.84 -4.30
CA ASP A 404 -18.99 18.91 -3.34
C ASP A 404 -19.04 18.41 -1.89
N ASN A 405 -19.21 17.10 -1.66
CA ASN A 405 -19.53 16.58 -0.33
C ASN A 405 -18.97 15.18 -0.07
N VAL A 406 -18.72 14.88 1.20
CA VAL A 406 -18.60 13.53 1.74
C VAL A 406 -19.84 13.23 2.57
N THR A 407 -20.61 12.24 2.16
CA THR A 407 -21.90 11.89 2.77
C THR A 407 -21.80 10.51 3.42
N PHE A 408 -22.35 10.38 4.62
CA PHE A 408 -22.28 9.17 5.42
C PHE A 408 -23.67 8.55 5.57
N TYR A 409 -23.76 7.25 5.28
CA TYR A 409 -25.00 6.46 5.33
C TYR A 409 -24.82 5.29 6.29
N ARG A 410 -25.81 5.05 7.16
CA ARG A 410 -25.85 3.83 7.96
C ARG A 410 -26.48 2.72 7.11
N ILE A 411 -25.83 1.57 7.08
CA ILE A 411 -26.22 0.41 6.27
C ILE A 411 -26.28 -0.86 7.10
#